data_AF-A0A1X0RCT0-F1
#
_entry.id   AF-A0A1X0RCT0-F1
#
_cell.length_a   1.000
_cell.length_b   1.000
_cell.length_c   1.000
_cell.angle_alpha   90.00
_cell.angle_beta   90.00
_cell.angle_gamma   90.00
#
_symmetry.space_group_name_H-M   'P 1'
#
loop_
_entity.id
_entity.type
_entity.pdbx_description
1 polymer ?
#
loop_
_entity_poly.entity_id
_entity_poly.type
_entity_poly.pdbx_seq_one_letter_code
_entity_poly.pdbx_strand_id
1 'polypeptide(L)'
;MSLSLKSFVQNSKLLSGLVKPLASAYANTAGYRQIGLKYDDLVSEESELVQEALRRFEIAEPRAAYDRAYRIRVAQQCSLTHTLLPKEQWVKPEEDKRYLQPYINQVAAERAEREAFDNIKVTPRH
;
A
#
# COMPACT_ATOMS: atom_id res chain seq x y z
N MET A 1 -9.77 -8.60 -11.20
CA MET A 1 -9.88 -7.19 -11.65
C MET A 1 -10.20 -6.30 -10.46
N SER A 2 -9.24 -5.54 -9.91
CA SER A 2 -9.61 -4.50 -8.94
C SER A 2 -10.24 -3.35 -9.71
N LEU A 3 -11.56 -3.16 -9.53
CA LEU A 3 -12.24 -1.97 -10.02
C LEU A 3 -11.70 -0.77 -9.23
N SER A 4 -10.72 -0.06 -9.80
CA SER A 4 -10.13 1.11 -9.17
C SER A 4 -10.66 2.38 -9.81
N LEU A 5 -11.29 3.23 -9.01
CA LEU A 5 -11.69 4.59 -9.41
C LEU A 5 -10.50 5.56 -9.43
N LYS A 6 -9.29 5.11 -9.10
CA LYS A 6 -8.10 5.95 -8.99
C LYS A 6 -7.81 6.69 -10.29
N SER A 7 -7.75 5.99 -11.42
CA SER A 7 -7.46 6.59 -12.73
C SER A 7 -8.57 7.56 -13.15
N PHE A 8 -9.83 7.19 -12.93
CA PHE A 8 -10.98 8.05 -13.21
C PHE A 8 -10.93 9.38 -12.46
N VAL A 9 -10.62 9.34 -11.15
CA VAL A 9 -10.49 10.55 -10.32
C VAL A 9 -9.24 11.36 -10.70
N GLN A 10 -8.10 10.70 -10.99
CA GLN A 10 -6.85 11.38 -11.33
C GLN A 10 -6.90 12.05 -12.71
N ASN A 11 -7.63 11.49 -13.66
CA ASN A 11 -7.77 12.02 -15.02
C ASN A 11 -8.72 13.23 -15.11
N SER A 12 -9.55 13.46 -14.08
CA SER A 12 -10.45 14.61 -14.01
C SER A 12 -9.88 15.72 -13.12
N LYS A 13 -9.61 16.90 -13.69
CA LYS A 13 -9.11 18.07 -12.94
C LYS A 13 -10.06 18.51 -11.82
N LEU A 14 -11.37 18.45 -12.08
CA LEU A 14 -12.42 18.84 -11.12
C LEU A 14 -12.45 17.87 -9.93
N LEU A 15 -12.56 16.56 -10.21
CA LEU A 15 -12.59 15.54 -9.15
C LEU A 15 -11.28 15.51 -8.37
N SER A 16 -10.14 15.61 -9.07
CA SER A 16 -8.83 15.66 -8.42
C SER A 16 -8.72 16.87 -7.48
N GLY A 17 -9.20 18.04 -7.91
CA GLY A 17 -9.19 19.26 -7.09
C GLY A 17 -10.03 19.15 -5.81
N LEU A 18 -11.17 18.47 -5.87
CA LEU A 18 -12.04 18.27 -4.72
C LEU A 18 -11.58 17.13 -3.80
N VAL A 19 -11.15 16.00 -4.39
CA VAL A 19 -10.83 14.77 -3.64
C VAL A 19 -9.46 14.83 -3.00
N LYS A 20 -8.46 15.48 -3.60
CA LYS A 20 -7.09 15.58 -3.03
C LYS A 20 -7.05 16.21 -1.62
N PRO A 21 -7.64 17.39 -1.35
CA PRO A 21 -7.61 17.97 -0.01
C PRO A 21 -8.36 17.10 1.00
N LEU A 22 -9.49 16.52 0.59
CA LEU A 22 -10.25 15.58 1.43
C LEU A 22 -9.42 14.33 1.78
N ALA A 23 -8.74 13.75 0.79
CA ALA A 23 -7.86 12.59 0.99
C ALA A 23 -6.67 12.93 1.89
N SER A 24 -6.11 14.13 1.77
CA SER A 24 -5.03 14.61 2.65
C SER A 24 -5.51 14.79 4.09
N ALA A 25 -6.67 15.41 4.29
CA ALA A 25 -7.30 15.56 5.60
C ALA A 25 -7.57 14.19 6.24
N TYR A 26 -8.14 13.25 5.47
CA TYR A 26 -8.38 11.87 5.91
C TYR A 26 -7.09 11.17 6.34
N ALA A 27 -6.03 11.26 5.53
CA ALA A 27 -4.74 10.66 5.85
C ALA A 27 -4.13 11.24 7.14
N ASN A 28 -4.32 12.54 7.40
CA ASN A 28 -3.87 13.19 8.63
C ASN A 28 -4.69 12.76 9.85
N THR A 29 -6.02 12.60 9.70
CA THR A 29 -6.91 12.19 10.81
C THR A 29 -6.81 10.71 11.13
N ALA A 30 -6.36 9.87 10.19
CA ALA A 30 -6.23 8.42 10.39
C ALA A 30 -5.16 8.03 11.42
N GLY A 31 -4.28 8.95 11.83
CA GLY A 31 -3.40 8.79 13.00
C GLY A 31 -2.20 7.85 12.84
N TYR A 32 -2.14 7.00 11.81
CA TYR A 32 -1.04 6.04 11.61
C TYR A 32 0.35 6.69 11.56
N ARG A 33 0.46 7.92 11.02
CA ARG A 33 1.73 8.67 11.00
C ARG A 33 2.21 9.09 12.39
N GLN A 34 1.30 9.26 13.35
CA GLN A 34 1.60 9.66 14.73
C GLN A 34 2.21 8.53 15.55
N ILE A 35 2.06 7.29 15.10
CA ILE A 35 2.67 6.09 15.67
C ILE A 35 3.81 5.55 14.79
N GLY A 36 4.29 6.36 13.83
CA GLY A 36 5.48 6.06 13.04
C GLY A 36 5.25 5.13 11.85
N LEU A 37 4.00 4.81 11.50
CA LEU A 37 3.69 3.96 10.35
C LEU A 37 3.60 4.77 9.05
N LYS A 38 3.89 4.10 7.94
CA LYS A 38 3.53 4.50 6.58
C LYS A 38 2.26 3.79 6.16
N TYR A 39 1.56 4.31 5.15
CA TYR A 39 0.28 3.75 4.71
C TYR A 39 0.39 2.28 4.28
N ASP A 40 1.46 1.90 3.59
CA ASP A 40 1.67 0.52 3.14
C ASP A 40 1.96 -0.46 4.29
N ASP A 41 2.31 0.03 5.50
CA ASP A 41 2.43 -0.80 6.69
C ASP A 41 1.05 -1.25 7.22
N LEU A 42 -0.04 -0.64 6.77
CA LEU A 42 -1.42 -0.96 7.16
C LEU A 42 -2.07 -2.06 6.29
N VAL A 43 -1.40 -2.49 5.23
CA VAL A 43 -1.92 -3.52 4.32
C VAL A 43 -1.88 -4.88 5.01
N SER A 44 -2.98 -5.63 4.97
CA SER A 44 -3.08 -6.99 5.54
C SER A 44 -2.09 -7.93 4.88
N GLU A 45 -1.22 -8.53 5.69
CA GLU A 45 -0.11 -9.39 5.27
C GLU A 45 -0.54 -10.85 5.09
N GLU A 46 -1.76 -11.20 5.50
CA GLU A 46 -2.31 -12.56 5.47
C GLU A 46 -2.75 -13.00 4.07
N SER A 47 -2.84 -12.07 3.11
CA SER A 47 -3.11 -12.42 1.72
C SER A 47 -1.86 -12.97 1.05
N GLU A 48 -1.98 -14.12 0.37
CA GLU A 48 -0.88 -14.70 -0.41
C GLU A 48 -0.28 -13.72 -1.44
N LEU A 49 -1.11 -12.82 -1.98
CA LEU A 49 -0.67 -11.79 -2.92
C LEU A 49 0.30 -10.82 -2.24
N VAL A 50 -0.03 -10.39 -1.02
CA VAL A 50 0.79 -9.46 -0.23
C VAL A 50 2.02 -10.17 0.31
N GLN A 51 1.93 -11.44 0.70
CA GLN A 51 3.09 -12.24 1.11
C GLN A 51 4.12 -12.36 0.00
N GLU A 52 3.69 -12.67 -1.24
CA GLU A 52 4.61 -12.72 -2.37
C GLU A 52 5.19 -11.33 -2.70
N ALA A 53 4.39 -10.26 -2.56
CA ALA A 53 4.89 -8.90 -2.72
C ALA A 53 5.94 -8.52 -1.66
N LEU A 54 5.73 -8.91 -0.39
CA LEU A 54 6.68 -8.71 0.70
C LEU A 54 7.96 -9.50 0.47
N ARG A 55 7.87 -10.76 0.02
CA ARG A 55 9.04 -11.58 -0.32
C ARG A 55 9.90 -10.92 -1.40
N ARG A 56 9.27 -10.38 -2.46
CA ARG A 56 9.99 -9.66 -3.54
C ARG A 56 10.62 -8.36 -3.02
N PHE A 57 9.88 -7.62 -2.21
CA PHE A 57 10.35 -6.39 -1.58
C PHE A 57 11.57 -6.64 -0.67
N GLU A 58 11.55 -7.68 0.16
CA GLU A 58 12.66 -8.07 1.03
C GLU A 58 13.94 -8.40 0.25
N ILE A 59 13.80 -9.07 -0.89
CA ILE A 59 14.93 -9.41 -1.77
C ILE A 59 15.49 -8.16 -2.46
N ALA A 60 14.62 -7.28 -2.96
CA ALA A 60 15.02 -6.10 -3.72
C ALA A 60 15.58 -4.98 -2.83
N GLU A 61 14.97 -4.78 -1.65
CA GLU A 61 15.23 -3.65 -0.77
C GLU A 61 15.37 -4.09 0.71
N PRO A 62 16.38 -4.91 1.06
CA PRO A 62 16.50 -5.53 2.39
C PRO A 62 16.55 -4.50 3.52
N ARG A 63 17.21 -3.35 3.31
CA ARG A 63 17.26 -2.26 4.31
C ARG A 63 15.88 -1.68 4.58
N ALA A 64 15.09 -1.43 3.54
CA ALA A 64 13.74 -0.87 3.69
C ALA A 64 12.79 -1.87 4.36
N ALA A 65 13.00 -3.17 4.18
CA ALA A 65 12.29 -4.22 4.91
C ALA A 65 12.61 -4.22 6.41
N TYR A 66 13.88 -4.04 6.80
CA TYR A 66 14.23 -3.85 8.21
C TYR A 66 13.61 -2.57 8.78
N ASP A 67 13.60 -1.47 8.03
CA ASP A 67 12.95 -0.22 8.46
C ASP A 67 11.44 -0.41 8.64
N ARG A 68 10.80 -1.23 7.80
CA ARG A 68 9.37 -1.61 7.95
C ARG A 68 9.15 -2.37 9.25
N ALA A 69 9.93 -3.43 9.50
CA ALA A 69 9.81 -4.21 10.72
C ALA A 69 10.03 -3.35 11.98
N TYR A 70 10.93 -2.38 11.92
CA TYR A 70 11.13 -1.41 13.00
C TYR A 70 9.89 -0.54 13.24
N ARG A 71 9.32 0.07 12.19
CA ARG A 71 8.09 0.89 12.32
C ARG A 71 6.93 0.12 12.94
N ILE A 72 6.72 -1.13 12.52
CA ILE A 72 5.65 -1.99 13.05
C ILE A 72 5.85 -2.25 14.55
N ARG A 73 7.08 -2.60 14.98
CA ARG A 73 7.39 -2.82 16.39
C ARG A 73 7.20 -1.57 17.24
N VAL A 74 7.60 -0.41 16.73
CA VAL A 74 7.38 0.89 17.40
C VAL A 74 5.89 1.18 17.54
N ALA A 75 5.10 0.98 16.48
CA ALA A 75 3.66 1.20 16.51
C ALA A 75 2.95 0.25 17.49
N GLN A 76 3.37 -1.02 17.56
CA GLN A 76 2.88 -1.98 18.54
C GLN A 76 3.19 -1.52 19.97
N GLN A 77 4.40 -1.02 20.22
CA GLN A 77 4.78 -0.47 21.53
C GLN A 77 3.91 0.73 21.90
N CYS A 78 3.73 1.70 20.99
CA CYS A 78 2.84 2.85 21.18
C CYS A 78 1.40 2.43 21.50
N SER A 79 0.89 1.42 20.78
CA SER A 79 -0.44 0.87 21.03
C SER A 79 -0.55 0.24 22.41
N LEU A 80 0.48 -0.52 22.84
CA LEU A 80 0.52 -1.18 24.14
C LEU A 80 0.55 -0.17 25.29
N THR A 81 1.30 0.91 25.15
CA THR A 81 1.43 1.95 26.18
C THR A 81 0.34 3.02 26.10
N HIS A 82 -0.55 2.95 25.11
CA HIS A 82 -1.53 4.00 24.82
C HIS A 82 -0.89 5.40 24.69
N THR A 83 0.29 5.47 24.09
CA THR A 83 1.02 6.73 23.85
C THR A 83 1.30 6.94 22.38
N LEU A 84 1.41 8.21 21.97
CA LEU A 84 1.86 8.59 20.64
C LEU A 84 3.36 8.87 20.66
N LEU A 85 3.99 8.84 19.48
CA LEU A 85 5.37 9.30 19.36
C LEU A 85 5.45 10.83 19.58
N PRO A 86 6.63 11.36 19.98
CA PRO A 86 6.91 12.78 19.89
C PRO A 86 6.64 13.31 18.49
N LYS A 87 6.15 14.55 18.36
CA LYS A 87 5.73 15.13 17.08
C LYS A 87 6.84 15.17 16.03
N GLU A 88 8.09 15.28 16.47
CA GLU A 88 9.29 15.31 15.66
C GLU A 88 9.57 13.95 14.97
N GLN A 89 9.02 12.87 15.53
CA GLN A 89 9.15 11.50 15.03
C GLN A 89 7.95 11.04 14.20
N TRP A 90 6.94 11.90 14.01
CA TRP A 90 5.80 11.58 13.16
C TRP A 90 6.25 11.48 11.71
N VAL A 91 5.75 10.47 11.00
CA VAL A 91 6.03 10.31 9.57
C VAL A 91 5.49 11.52 8.83
N LYS A 92 6.36 12.17 8.05
CA LYS A 92 5.96 13.34 7.27
C LYS A 92 5.19 12.91 6.01
N PRO A 93 4.27 13.75 5.48
CA PRO A 93 3.54 13.44 4.25
C PRO A 93 4.45 13.08 3.06
N GLU A 94 5.65 13.65 2.98
CA GLU A 94 6.62 13.41 1.90
C GLU A 94 7.34 12.06 2.03
N GLU A 95 7.41 11.52 3.24
CA GLU A 95 8.08 10.24 3.57
C GLU A 95 7.11 9.06 3.46
N ASP A 96 5.81 9.32 3.55
CA ASP A 96 4.71 8.37 3.42
C ASP A 96 4.48 7.94 1.96
N LYS A 97 5.50 7.26 1.43
CA LYS A 97 5.53 6.71 0.08
C LYS A 97 4.97 5.30 0.05
N ARG A 98 4.29 4.99 -1.06
CA ARG A 98 3.73 3.67 -1.38
C ARG A 98 4.82 2.71 -1.87
N TYR A 99 5.65 2.22 -0.95
CA TYR A 99 6.82 1.39 -1.26
C TYR A 99 6.48 -0.06 -1.61
N LEU A 100 5.38 -0.61 -1.08
CA LEU A 100 4.97 -2.00 -1.30
C LEU A 100 3.98 -2.13 -2.47
N GLN A 101 3.20 -1.08 -2.73
CA GLN A 101 2.20 -1.05 -3.79
C GLN A 101 2.72 -1.46 -5.19
N PRO A 102 3.94 -1.09 -5.64
CA PRO A 102 4.48 -1.53 -6.93
C PRO A 102 4.61 -3.06 -7.02
N TYR A 103 5.10 -3.70 -5.96
CA TYR A 103 5.23 -5.16 -5.88
C TYR A 103 3.85 -5.84 -5.84
N ILE A 104 2.91 -5.29 -5.08
CA ILE A 104 1.51 -5.75 -5.06
C ILE A 104 0.89 -5.70 -6.47
N ASN A 105 1.09 -4.60 -7.20
CA ASN A 105 0.55 -4.45 -8.55
C ASN A 105 1.16 -5.45 -9.53
N GLN A 106 2.46 -5.71 -9.42
CA GLN A 106 3.15 -6.69 -10.25
C GLN A 106 2.59 -8.10 -10.02
N VAL A 107 2.51 -8.55 -8.76
CA VAL A 107 1.97 -9.87 -8.43
C VAL A 107 0.50 -9.99 -8.81
N ALA A 108 -0.29 -8.93 -8.62
CA ALA A 108 -1.70 -8.91 -9.03
C ALA A 108 -1.86 -9.06 -10.56
N ALA A 109 -1.00 -8.38 -11.34
CA ALA A 109 -1.01 -8.47 -12.80
C ALA A 109 -0.62 -9.88 -13.28
N GLU A 110 0.43 -10.46 -12.72
CA GLU A 110 0.87 -11.83 -13.05
C GLU A 110 -0.20 -12.87 -12.71
N ARG A 111 -0.87 -12.75 -11.56
CA ARG A 111 -1.99 -13.64 -11.20
C ARG A 111 -3.18 -13.49 -12.14
N ALA A 112 -3.54 -12.26 -12.51
CA ALA A 112 -4.63 -11.99 -13.44
C ALA A 112 -4.31 -12.50 -14.86
N GLU A 113 -3.07 -12.35 -15.30
CA GLU A 113 -2.58 -12.93 -16.55
C GLU A 113 -2.69 -14.45 -16.51
N ARG A 114 -2.21 -15.09 -15.44
CA ARG A 114 -2.30 -16.55 -15.27
C ARG A 114 -3.74 -17.05 -15.33
N GLU A 115 -4.64 -16.40 -14.60
CA GLU A 115 -6.07 -16.72 -14.61
C GLU A 115 -6.69 -16.56 -16.00
N ALA A 116 -6.31 -15.51 -16.73
CA ALA A 116 -6.77 -15.31 -18.11
C ALA A 116 -6.26 -16.41 -19.04
N PHE A 117 -5.00 -16.84 -18.90
CA PHE A 117 -4.41 -17.94 -19.68
C PHE A 117 -5.05 -19.29 -19.38
N ASP A 118 -5.28 -19.61 -18.11
CA ASP A 118 -5.89 -20.87 -17.69
C ASP A 118 -7.35 -21.00 -18.17
N ASN A 119 -8.03 -19.87 -18.46
CA ASN A 119 -9.42 -19.81 -18.91
C ASN A 119 -9.59 -19.40 -20.38
N ILE A 120 -8.55 -19.53 -21.23
CA ILE A 120 -8.66 -19.20 -22.66
C ILE A 120 -9.70 -20.09 -23.35
N LYS A 121 -10.71 -19.45 -23.98
CA LYS A 121 -11.66 -20.12 -24.87
C LYS A 121 -11.14 -20.07 -26.30
N VAL A 122 -10.74 -21.22 -26.84
CA VAL A 122 -10.33 -21.33 -28.25
C VAL A 122 -11.58 -21.40 -29.12
N THR A 123 -11.73 -20.45 -30.04
CA THR A 123 -12.74 -20.55 -31.11
C THR A 123 -12.11 -21.24 -32.31
N PRO A 124 -12.71 -22.35 -32.82
CA PRO A 124 -12.18 -23.02 -33.99
C PRO A 124 -12.30 -22.09 -35.21
N ARG A 125 -11.24 -22.01 -36.02
CA ARG A 125 -11.31 -21.39 -37.35
C ARG A 125 -12.04 -22.36 -38.28
N HIS A 126 -13.24 -21.99 -38.71
CA HIS A 126 -13.90 -22.59 -39.88
C HIS A 126 -13.35 -21.95 -41.15
#